data_AF-A0A2D7XE20-F1
#
_entry.id   AF-A0A2D7XE20-F1
#
_cell.length_a   1.000
_cell.length_b   1.000
_cell.length_c   1.000
_cell.angle_alpha   90.00
_cell.angle_beta   90.00
_cell.angle_gamma   90.00
#
_symmetry.space_group_name_H-M   'P 1'
#
loop_
_entity.id
_entity.type
_entity.pdbx_description
1 polymer ?
#
loop_
_entity_poly.entity_id
_entity_poly.type
_entity_poly.pdbx_seq_one_letter_code
_entity_poly.pdbx_strand_id
1 'polypeptide(L)' 'MSASQASVNLPPIPAKRYFTIGEVSELCAVKPHVLRYWEQEFTQL' A
#
# COMPACT_ATOMS: atom_id res chain seq x y z
N MET A 1 13.62 -3.85 -27.44
CA MET A 1 12.18 -3.57 -27.35
C MET A 1 11.93 -3.03 -25.95
N SER A 2 11.80 -1.70 -25.81
CA SER A 2 11.63 -1.03 -24.52
C SER A 2 10.30 -1.40 -23.87
N ALA A 3 10.32 -1.90 -22.64
CA ALA A 3 9.11 -2.02 -21.82
C ALA A 3 8.65 -0.61 -21.44
N SER A 4 7.47 -0.25 -21.93
CA SER A 4 6.78 1.01 -21.72
C SER A 4 6.70 1.36 -20.23
N GLN A 5 7.21 2.53 -19.85
CA GLN A 5 6.88 3.17 -18.58
C GLN A 5 5.37 3.43 -18.58
N ALA A 6 4.61 2.55 -17.91
CA ALA A 6 3.26 2.88 -17.50
C ALA A 6 3.41 4.01 -16.46
N SER A 7 3.22 5.25 -16.89
CA SER A 7 3.01 6.38 -15.98
C SER A 7 1.72 6.07 -15.23
N VAL A 8 1.84 5.36 -14.10
CA VAL A 8 0.76 5.17 -13.15
C VAL A 8 0.32 6.57 -12.77
N ASN A 9 -0.84 6.99 -13.27
CA ASN A 9 -1.44 8.27 -12.94
C ASN A 9 -1.93 8.15 -11.51
N LEU A 10 -0.99 8.17 -10.57
CA LEU A 10 -1.27 8.07 -9.16
C LEU A 10 -2.09 9.31 -8.79
N PRO A 11 -3.27 9.13 -8.17
CA PRO A 11 -3.99 10.27 -7.61
C PRO A 11 -3.03 11.05 -6.70
N PRO A 12 -3.18 12.38 -6.59
CA PRO A 12 -2.28 13.21 -5.81
C PRO A 12 -2.08 12.56 -4.44
N ILE A 13 -0.80 12.35 -4.07
CA ILE A 13 -0.42 11.63 -2.85
C ILE A 13 -1.30 12.16 -1.72
N PRO A 14 -2.13 11.32 -1.07
CA PRO A 14 -2.99 11.79 -0.02
C PRO A 14 -2.14 12.49 1.04
N ALA A 15 -2.52 13.69 1.46
CA ALA A 15 -1.80 14.45 2.49
C ALA A 15 -1.75 13.74 3.87
N LYS A 16 -2.42 12.59 3.97
CA LYS A 16 -2.51 11.73 5.14
C LYS A 16 -1.33 10.74 5.14
N ARG A 17 -0.40 10.94 6.08
CA ARG A 17 0.82 10.11 6.23
C ARG A 17 0.57 8.75 6.89
N TYR A 18 -0.52 8.61 7.63
CA TYR A 18 -0.86 7.39 8.35
C TYR A 18 -2.25 6.92 7.91
N PHE A 19 -2.30 5.76 7.30
CA PHE A 19 -3.54 5.08 6.96
C PHE A 19 -3.88 4.09 8.07
N THR A 20 -5.16 3.91 8.34
CA THR A 20 -5.59 2.84 9.23
C THR A 20 -5.44 1.50 8.53
N ILE A 21 -5.24 0.42 9.29
CA ILE A 21 -5.17 -0.96 8.76
C ILE A 21 -6.45 -1.30 7.96
N GLY A 22 -7.61 -0.74 8.33
CA GLY A 22 -8.86 -0.90 7.58
C GLY A 22 -8.81 -0.25 6.20
N GLU A 23 -8.36 1.00 6.10
CA GLU A 23 -8.21 1.70 4.82
C GLU A 23 -7.22 0.98 3.89
N VAL A 24 -6.06 0.54 4.42
CA VAL A 24 -5.07 -0.20 3.63
C VAL A 24 -5.59 -1.58 3.22
N SER A 25 -6.36 -2.24 4.09
CA SER A 25 -7.00 -3.52 3.81
C SER A 25 -7.96 -3.43 2.62
N GLU A 26 -8.75 -2.36 2.54
CA GLU A 26 -9.64 -2.10 1.41
C GLU A 26 -8.86 -1.75 0.13
N LEU A 27 -7.85 -0.87 0.24
CA LEU A 27 -7.03 -0.44 -0.90
C LEU A 27 -6.23 -1.59 -1.54
N CYS A 28 -5.67 -2.47 -0.70
CA CYS A 28 -4.86 -3.60 -1.16
C CYS A 28 -5.68 -4.90 -1.31
N ALA A 29 -6.98 -4.88 -1.00
CA ALA A 29 -7.87 -6.05 -0.98
C ALA A 29 -7.33 -7.25 -0.17
N VAL A 30 -6.55 -6.98 0.88
CA VAL A 30 -5.96 -7.98 1.78
C VAL A 30 -6.64 -7.92 3.13
N LYS A 31 -6.74 -9.05 3.85
CA LYS A 31 -7.38 -9.07 5.17
C LYS A 31 -6.54 -8.29 6.20
N PRO A 32 -7.17 -7.63 7.20
CA PRO A 32 -6.46 -6.86 8.22
C PRO A 32 -5.36 -7.64 8.97
N HIS A 33 -5.56 -8.94 9.20
CA HIS A 33 -4.55 -9.78 9.86
C HIS A 33 -3.29 -10.00 9.02
N VAL A 34 -3.38 -9.95 7.69
CA VAL A 34 -2.21 -10.10 6.80
C VAL A 34 -1.33 -8.87 6.90
N LEU A 35 -1.93 -7.68 6.95
CA LEU A 35 -1.19 -6.43 7.18
C LEU A 35 -0.50 -6.42 8.56
N ARG A 36 -1.16 -6.96 9.58
CA ARG A 36 -0.55 -7.11 10.92
C ARG A 36 0.63 -8.08 10.92
N TYR A 37 0.51 -9.18 10.17
CA TYR A 37 1.61 -10.12 9.97
C TYR A 37 2.78 -9.45 9.24
N TRP A 38 2.50 -8.64 8.22
CA TRP A 38 3.53 -7.86 7.53
C TRP A 38 4.19 -6.80 8.41
N GLU A 39 3.46 -6.13 9.31
CA GLU A 39 4.06 -5.22 10.30
C GLU A 39 5.08 -5.92 11.20
N GLN A 40 4.87 -7.21 11.50
CA GLN A 40 5.78 -8.01 12.32
C GLN A 40 6.99 -8.52 11.51
N GLU A 41 6.77 -8.98 10.28
CA GLU A 41 7.83 -9.47 9.40
C GLU A 41 8.70 -8.34 8.82
N PHE A 42 8.12 -7.15 8.61
CA PHE A 42 8.78 -5.98 8.03
C PHE A 42 8.74 -4.79 8.98
N THR A 43 9.33 -4.96 10.16
CA THR A 43 9.45 -3.90 11.18
C THR A 43 10.35 -2.73 10.76
N GLN A 44 11.09 -2.84 9.65
CA GLN A 44 12.16 -1.91 9.29
C GLN A 44 12.27 -1.60 7.77
N LEU A 45 11.13 -1.45 7.08
CA LEU A 45 11.08 -0.93 5.70
C LEU A 45 10.93 0.60 5.66
#